data_AF-A0AAP8HU77-F1
#
_entry.id   AF-A0AAP8HU77-F1
#
_cell.length_a   1.000
_cell.length_b   1.000
_cell.length_c   1.000
_cell.angle_alpha   90.00
_cell.angle_beta   90.00
_cell.angle_gamma   90.00
#
_symmetry.space_group_name_H-M   'P 1'
#
loop_
_entity.id
_entity.type
_entity.pdbx_description
1 polymer ?
#
loop_
_entity_poly.entity_id
_entity_poly.type
_entity_poly.pdbx_seq_one_letter_code
_entity_poly.pdbx_strand_id
1 'polypeptide(L)'
;EVWIGTLIAGYYLGLVCGARLGHKLIIRVGHIRAFVACAAVATSMILAQTLVDSMPLWLVFRVISGIVMVTEFMVIESWLNEQTENHQRGRVFSVYMVVSGLGTVLGQLALTAYATLDLRPLTLVAMCLVLCLVPIAVTA
;
A
#
# COMPACT_ATOMS: atom_id res chain seq x y z
N GLU A 1 4.01 -21.95 13.03
CA GLU A 1 4.88 -20.82 13.44
C GLU A 1 5.83 -20.36 12.35
N VAL A 2 6.62 -21.25 11.72
CA VAL A 2 7.55 -20.90 10.62
C VAL A 2 6.87 -20.08 9.52
N TRP A 3 5.70 -20.51 9.05
CA TRP A 3 4.95 -19.82 7.99
C TRP A 3 4.60 -18.36 8.31
N ILE A 4 4.27 -18.05 9.56
CA ILE A 4 3.96 -16.67 9.96
C ILE A 4 5.21 -15.80 9.82
N GLY A 5 6.34 -16.29 10.31
CA GLY A 5 7.64 -15.63 10.17
C GLY A 5 8.03 -15.46 8.70
N THR A 6 7.82 -16.49 7.88
CA THR A 6 8.11 -16.44 6.43
C THR A 6 7.23 -15.44 5.70
N LEU A 7 5.93 -15.35 6.02
CA LEU A 7 5.02 -14.36 5.41
C LEU A 7 5.41 -12.92 5.76
N ILE A 8 5.78 -12.67 7.02
CA ILE A 8 6.27 -11.36 7.46
C ILE A 8 7.60 -11.04 6.76
N ALA A 9 8.54 -11.97 6.74
CA ALA A 9 9.82 -11.80 6.07
C ALA A 9 9.65 -11.55 4.56
N GLY A 10 8.75 -12.28 3.90
CA GLY A 10 8.42 -12.08 2.48
C GLY A 10 7.87 -10.69 2.19
N TYR A 11 7.01 -10.16 3.06
CA TYR A 11 6.51 -8.79 2.93
C TYR A 11 7.65 -7.76 3.00
N TYR A 12 8.55 -7.88 4.00
CA TYR A 12 9.69 -6.96 4.13
C TYR A 12 10.73 -7.13 3.02
N LEU A 13 10.94 -8.36 2.52
CA LEU A 13 11.74 -8.62 1.33
C LEU A 13 11.17 -7.85 0.13
N GLY A 14 9.85 -7.92 -0.04
CA GLY A 14 9.12 -7.16 -1.05
C GLY A 14 9.35 -5.66 -0.93
N LEU A 15 9.27 -5.08 0.27
CA LEU A 15 9.57 -3.66 0.51
C LEU A 15 11.00 -3.29 0.08
N VAL A 16 12.01 -4.10 0.42
CA VAL A 16 13.41 -3.83 0.04
C VAL A 16 13.61 -3.89 -1.48
N CYS A 17 13.03 -4.89 -2.14
CA CYS A 17 13.07 -5.00 -3.59
C CYS A 17 12.30 -3.86 -4.28
N GLY A 18 11.15 -3.49 -3.72
CA GLY A 18 10.26 -2.47 -4.24
C GLY A 18 10.88 -1.08 -4.24
N ALA A 19 11.76 -0.75 -3.29
CA ALA A 19 12.41 0.57 -3.27
C ALA A 19 13.16 0.89 -4.59
N ARG A 20 13.85 -0.09 -5.18
CA ARG A 20 14.55 0.09 -6.47
C ARG A 20 13.60 0.02 -7.66
N LEU A 21 12.64 -0.91 -7.64
CA LEU A 21 11.69 -1.12 -8.73
C LEU A 21 10.71 0.06 -8.85
N GLY A 22 10.18 0.51 -7.72
CA GLY A 22 9.28 1.65 -7.59
C GLY A 22 9.92 2.94 -8.09
N HIS A 23 11.15 3.23 -7.69
CA HIS A 23 11.87 4.40 -8.21
C HIS A 23 11.98 4.40 -9.75
N LYS A 24 12.36 3.25 -10.34
CA LYS A 24 12.42 3.10 -11.80
C LYS A 24 11.06 3.23 -12.47
N LEU A 25 10.00 2.72 -11.83
CA LEU A 25 8.63 2.84 -12.34
C LEU A 25 8.18 4.30 -12.37
N ILE A 26 8.38 5.02 -11.26
CA ILE A 26 8.00 6.43 -11.12
C ILE A 26 8.65 7.29 -12.22
N ILE A 27 9.96 7.14 -12.44
CA ILE A 27 10.66 7.93 -13.48
C ILE A 27 10.13 7.62 -14.89
N ARG A 28 9.69 6.38 -15.15
CA ARG A 28 9.25 5.95 -16.48
C ARG A 28 7.83 6.39 -16.83
N VAL A 29 6.89 6.31 -15.88
CA VAL A 29 5.46 6.52 -16.15
C VAL A 29 4.86 7.71 -15.42
N GLY A 30 5.60 8.33 -14.50
CA GLY A 30 5.14 9.44 -13.67
C GLY A 30 4.40 8.99 -12.41
N HIS A 31 4.20 9.93 -11.48
CA HIS A 31 3.61 9.70 -10.16
C HIS A 31 2.20 9.10 -10.23
N ILE A 32 1.27 9.76 -10.94
CA ILE A 32 -0.15 9.36 -10.99
C ILE A 32 -0.31 7.94 -11.55
N ARG A 33 0.32 7.63 -12.69
CA ARG A 33 0.20 6.31 -13.34
C ARG A 33 0.85 5.21 -12.50
N ALA A 34 1.98 5.50 -11.85
CA ALA A 34 2.61 4.55 -10.94
C ALA A 34 1.72 4.25 -9.73
N PHE A 35 1.11 5.28 -9.13
CA PHE A 35 0.19 5.12 -7.99
C PHE A 35 -1.00 4.22 -8.36
N VAL A 36 -1.69 4.54 -9.45
CA VAL A 36 -2.88 3.80 -9.89
C VAL A 36 -2.54 2.34 -10.20
N ALA A 37 -1.40 2.09 -10.86
CA ALA A 37 -0.95 0.74 -11.14
C ALA A 37 -0.62 -0.04 -9.86
N CYS A 38 0.06 0.58 -8.89
CA CYS A 38 0.38 -0.06 -7.62
C CYS A 38 -0.88 -0.38 -6.81
N ALA A 39 -1.82 0.55 -6.71
CA ALA A 39 -3.07 0.34 -5.98
C ALA A 39 -3.94 -0.77 -6.60
N ALA A 40 -3.99 -0.84 -7.94
CA ALA A 40 -4.69 -1.90 -8.65
C ALA A 40 -4.06 -3.27 -8.37
N VAL A 41 -2.73 -3.36 -8.40
CA VAL A 41 -2.00 -4.60 -8.08
C VAL A 41 -2.18 -4.97 -6.60
N ALA A 42 -2.05 -4.02 -5.68
CA ALA A 42 -2.23 -4.22 -4.24
C ALA A 42 -3.63 -4.79 -3.93
N THR A 43 -4.66 -4.16 -4.49
CA THR A 43 -6.06 -4.61 -4.39
C THR A 43 -6.21 -6.03 -4.93
N SER A 44 -5.65 -6.29 -6.13
CA SER A 44 -5.74 -7.61 -6.77
C SER A 44 -5.06 -8.70 -5.93
N MET A 45 -3.92 -8.41 -5.29
CA MET A 45 -3.23 -9.36 -4.41
C MET A 45 -4.03 -9.65 -3.13
N ILE A 46 -4.69 -8.65 -2.55
CA ILE A 46 -5.54 -8.83 -1.36
C ILE A 46 -6.77 -9.66 -1.71
N LEU A 47 -7.42 -9.39 -2.85
CA LEU A 47 -8.55 -10.19 -3.31
C LEU A 47 -8.11 -11.61 -3.72
N ALA A 48 -6.93 -11.79 -4.30
CA ALA A 48 -6.41 -13.12 -4.62
C ALA A 48 -6.19 -13.99 -3.36
N GLN A 49 -5.85 -13.38 -2.23
CA GLN A 49 -5.74 -14.08 -0.93
C GLN A 49 -7.09 -14.63 -0.45
N THR A 50 -8.23 -14.06 -0.87
CA THR A 50 -9.55 -14.58 -0.49
C THR A 50 -10.02 -15.76 -1.36
N LEU A 51 -9.37 -15.97 -2.51
CA LEU A 51 -9.73 -17.00 -3.48
C LEU A 51 -8.87 -18.26 -3.38
N VAL A 52 -7.73 -18.19 -2.71
CA VAL A 52 -6.69 -19.22 -2.72
C VAL A 52 -6.27 -19.56 -1.30
N ASP A 53 -6.37 -20.83 -0.90
CA ASP A 53 -5.99 -21.29 0.45
C ASP A 53 -4.54 -21.82 0.54
N SER A 54 -3.73 -21.58 -0.49
CA SER A 54 -2.36 -22.09 -0.61
C SER A 54 -1.34 -21.15 0.05
N MET A 55 -0.66 -21.64 1.10
CA MET A 55 0.34 -20.87 1.86
C MET A 55 1.54 -20.38 1.01
N PRO A 56 2.11 -21.18 0.09
CA PRO A 56 3.14 -20.68 -0.82
C PRO A 56 2.65 -19.54 -1.73
N LEU A 57 1.40 -19.57 -2.20
CA LEU A 57 0.85 -18.50 -3.03
C LEU A 57 0.61 -17.24 -2.21
N TRP A 58 0.17 -17.37 -0.95
CA TRP A 58 0.08 -16.24 -0.01
C TRP A 58 1.43 -15.56 0.20
N LEU A 59 2.52 -16.32 0.25
CA LEU A 59 3.86 -15.75 0.33
C LEU A 59 4.20 -14.89 -0.89
N VAL A 60 3.88 -15.37 -2.10
CA VAL A 60 4.08 -14.60 -3.34
C VAL A 60 3.25 -13.32 -3.31
N PHE A 61 1.98 -13.41 -2.93
CA PHE A 61 1.10 -12.24 -2.80
C PHE A 61 1.66 -11.24 -1.79
N ARG A 62 2.21 -11.70 -0.65
CA ARG A 62 2.84 -10.84 0.36
C ARG A 62 4.09 -10.12 -0.14
N VAL A 63 4.94 -10.81 -0.91
CA VAL A 63 6.11 -10.18 -1.54
C VAL A 63 5.68 -9.09 -2.52
N ILE A 64 4.69 -9.37 -3.37
CA ILE A 64 4.16 -8.40 -4.33
C ILE A 64 3.52 -7.21 -3.59
N SER A 65 2.70 -7.46 -2.56
CA SER A 65 2.11 -6.42 -1.72
C SER A 65 3.18 -5.52 -1.09
N GLY A 66 4.30 -6.09 -0.63
CA GLY A 66 5.43 -5.30 -0.14
C GLY A 66 6.04 -4.40 -1.23
N ILE A 67 6.24 -4.93 -2.45
CA ILE A 67 6.79 -4.16 -3.58
C ILE A 67 5.91 -2.96 -3.92
N VAL A 68 4.60 -3.16 -4.01
CA VAL A 68 3.67 -2.08 -4.38
C VAL A 68 3.47 -1.08 -3.24
N MET A 69 3.44 -1.52 -1.99
CA MET A 69 3.25 -0.64 -0.83
C MET A 69 4.39 0.38 -0.69
N VAL A 70 5.66 -0.06 -0.77
CA VAL A 70 6.78 0.89 -0.73
C VAL A 70 6.75 1.82 -1.94
N THR A 71 6.32 1.33 -3.11
CA THR A 71 6.23 2.15 -4.30
C THR A 71 5.16 3.24 -4.14
N GLU A 72 4.01 2.94 -3.54
CA GLU A 72 2.97 3.94 -3.23
C GLU A 72 3.49 5.02 -2.27
N PHE A 73 4.13 4.64 -1.17
CA PHE A 73 4.74 5.61 -0.25
C PHE A 73 5.76 6.49 -0.96
N MET A 74 6.64 5.90 -1.76
CA MET A 74 7.61 6.65 -2.56
C MET A 74 6.92 7.60 -3.54
N VAL A 75 5.85 7.18 -4.20
CA VAL A 75 5.07 8.05 -5.11
C VAL A 75 4.50 9.23 -4.33
N ILE A 76 3.83 8.99 -3.20
CA ILE A 76 3.22 10.06 -2.39
C ILE A 76 4.30 11.04 -1.94
N GLU A 77 5.40 10.56 -1.37
CA GLU A 77 6.46 11.41 -0.84
C GLU A 77 7.15 12.23 -1.94
N SER A 78 7.48 11.60 -3.06
CA SER A 78 8.10 12.29 -4.19
C SER A 78 7.16 13.29 -4.86
N TRP A 79 5.88 12.94 -5.00
CA TRP A 79 4.87 13.82 -5.60
C TRP A 79 4.53 15.02 -4.70
N LEU A 80 4.33 14.79 -3.40
CA LEU A 80 4.14 15.87 -2.43
C LEU A 80 5.36 16.80 -2.41
N ASN A 81 6.56 16.23 -2.48
CA ASN A 81 7.79 17.01 -2.50
C ASN A 81 7.93 17.86 -3.77
N GLU A 82 7.50 17.34 -4.93
CA GLU A 82 7.50 18.07 -6.20
C GLU A 82 6.48 19.22 -6.20
N GLN A 83 5.30 19.01 -5.63
CA GLN A 83 4.21 19.99 -5.63
C GLN A 83 4.30 21.03 -4.50
N THR A 84 5.20 20.87 -3.54
CA THR A 84 5.27 21.75 -2.36
C THR A 84 6.48 22.67 -2.41
N GLU A 85 6.23 23.98 -2.30
CA GLU A 85 7.29 24.97 -2.17
C GLU A 85 8.13 24.78 -0.89
N ASN A 86 9.42 25.13 -0.95
CA ASN A 86 10.37 24.90 0.16
C ASN A 86 9.90 25.44 1.52
N HIS A 87 9.20 26.57 1.54
CA HIS A 87 8.71 27.18 2.77
C HIS A 87 7.50 26.45 3.39
N GLN A 88 6.77 25.64 2.61
CA GLN A 88 5.58 24.89 3.04
C GLN A 88 5.83 23.39 3.22
N ARG A 89 6.97 22.86 2.75
CA ARG A 89 7.32 21.43 2.78
C ARG A 89 7.11 20.80 4.15
N GLY A 90 7.62 21.45 5.20
CA GLY A 90 7.46 20.96 6.58
C GLY A 90 6.00 20.81 7.00
N ARG A 91 5.13 21.76 6.62
CA ARG A 91 3.70 21.72 6.94
C ARG A 91 2.99 20.61 6.18
N VAL A 92 3.23 20.46 4.88
CA VAL A 92 2.60 19.42 4.05
C VAL A 92 3.04 18.03 4.50
N PHE A 93 4.34 17.83 4.74
CA PHE A 93 4.84 16.55 5.26
C PHE A 93 4.33 16.24 6.67
N SER A 94 4.14 17.24 7.52
CA SER A 94 3.53 17.04 8.85
C SER A 94 2.10 16.54 8.74
N VAL A 95 1.30 17.13 7.84
CA VAL A 95 -0.08 16.65 7.58
C VAL A 95 -0.07 15.23 7.04
N TYR A 96 0.82 14.92 6.08
CA TYR A 96 0.99 13.56 5.56
C TYR A 96 1.32 12.54 6.67
N MET A 97 2.27 12.87 7.57
CA MET A 97 2.63 12.00 8.69
C MET A 97 1.46 11.78 9.65
N VAL A 98 0.69 12.81 9.98
CA VAL A 98 -0.50 12.70 10.84
C VAL A 98 -1.55 11.82 10.19
N VAL A 99 -1.87 12.04 8.91
CA VAL A 99 -2.88 11.24 8.18
C VAL A 99 -2.44 9.78 8.05
N SER A 100 -1.17 9.53 7.75
CA SER A 100 -0.61 8.17 7.67
C SER A 100 -0.65 7.44 9.02
N GLY A 101 -0.27 8.14 10.10
CA GLY A 101 -0.34 7.63 11.46
C GLY A 101 -1.79 7.32 11.88
N LEU A 102 -2.72 8.24 11.61
CA LEU A 102 -4.15 8.04 11.85
C LEU A 102 -4.68 6.85 11.05
N GLY A 103 -4.30 6.70 9.79
CA GLY A 103 -4.67 5.55 8.96
C GLY A 103 -4.19 4.23 9.56
N THR A 104 -2.98 4.19 10.11
CA THR A 104 -2.45 3.00 10.80
C THR A 104 -3.25 2.67 12.05
N VAL A 105 -3.55 3.66 12.89
CA VAL A 105 -4.34 3.49 14.13
C VAL A 105 -5.77 3.05 13.80
N LEU A 106 -6.43 3.73 12.86
CA LEU A 106 -7.79 3.41 12.45
C LEU A 106 -7.87 2.03 11.78
N GLY A 107 -6.86 1.66 10.99
CA GLY A 107 -6.78 0.33 10.38
C GLY A 107 -6.67 -0.77 11.43
N GLN A 108 -5.79 -0.60 12.42
CA GLN A 108 -5.68 -1.53 13.55
C GLN A 108 -6.96 -1.60 14.37
N LEU A 109 -7.58 -0.46 14.67
CA LEU A 109 -8.85 -0.39 15.39
C LEU A 109 -9.98 -1.08 14.62
N ALA A 110 -10.07 -0.85 13.30
CA ALA A 110 -11.08 -1.49 12.45
C ALA A 110 -10.97 -3.01 12.49
N LEU A 111 -9.76 -3.57 12.57
CA LEU A 111 -9.56 -5.02 12.72
C LEU A 111 -10.09 -5.54 14.06
N THR A 112 -10.01 -4.76 15.15
CA THR A 112 -10.56 -5.18 16.47
C THR A 112 -12.08 -5.27 16.52
N ALA A 113 -12.78 -4.59 15.60
CA ALA A 113 -14.24 -4.67 15.50
C ALA A 113 -14.74 -6.01 14.91
N TYR A 114 -13.86 -6.80 14.29
CA TYR A 114 -14.19 -8.11 13.75
C TYR A 114 -13.96 -9.20 14.81
N ALA A 115 -15.04 -9.84 15.26
CA ALA A 115 -14.98 -10.94 16.25
C ALA A 115 -14.31 -12.21 15.69
N THR A 116 -14.34 -12.40 14.37
CA THR A 116 -13.69 -13.51 13.67
C THR A 116 -12.84 -12.96 12.53
N LEU A 117 -11.62 -13.51 12.37
CA LEU A 117 -10.69 -13.17 11.30
C LEU A 117 -11.04 -13.94 10.02
N ASP A 118 -12.26 -13.76 9.54
CA ASP A 118 -12.74 -14.35 8.28
C ASP A 118 -12.25 -13.53 7.07
N LEU A 119 -12.89 -13.66 5.90
CA LEU A 119 -12.53 -12.92 4.69
C LEU A 119 -12.96 -11.44 4.70
N ARG A 120 -13.87 -11.05 5.60
CA ARG A 120 -14.45 -9.68 5.65
C ARG A 120 -13.41 -8.56 5.85
N PRO A 121 -12.42 -8.69 6.75
CA PRO A 121 -11.39 -7.67 6.91
C PRO A 121 -10.52 -7.50 5.66
N LEU A 122 -10.20 -8.58 4.95
CA LEU A 122 -9.46 -8.52 3.67
C LEU A 122 -10.25 -7.74 2.62
N THR A 123 -11.56 -8.00 2.50
CA THR A 123 -12.44 -7.25 1.59
C THR A 123 -12.52 -5.77 1.97
N LEU A 124 -12.56 -5.43 3.26
CA LEU A 124 -12.51 -4.03 3.72
C LEU A 124 -11.23 -3.33 3.27
N VAL A 125 -10.08 -3.97 3.44
CA VAL A 125 -8.78 -3.40 2.99
C VAL A 125 -8.78 -3.20 1.47
N ALA A 126 -9.28 -4.16 0.70
CA ALA A 126 -9.41 -4.02 -0.75
C ALA A 126 -10.31 -2.84 -1.14
N MET A 127 -11.45 -2.65 -0.47
CA MET A 127 -12.33 -1.50 -0.71
C MET A 127 -11.63 -0.17 -0.42
N CYS A 128 -10.90 -0.07 0.70
CA CYS A 128 -10.14 1.13 1.03
C CYS A 128 -9.06 1.46 -0.02
N LEU A 129 -8.35 0.46 -0.54
CA LEU A 129 -7.34 0.65 -1.59
C LEU A 129 -7.95 1.07 -2.94
N VAL A 130 -9.15 0.60 -3.27
CA VAL A 130 -9.83 1.08 -4.48
C VAL A 130 -10.33 2.52 -4.28
N LEU A 131 -10.86 2.83 -3.10
CA LEU A 131 -11.39 4.17 -2.80
C LEU A 131 -10.31 5.26 -2.78
N CYS A 132 -9.05 4.91 -2.47
CA CYS A 132 -7.95 5.90 -2.53
C CYS A 132 -7.69 6.41 -3.96
N LEU A 133 -8.15 5.70 -4.99
CA LEU A 133 -8.03 6.10 -6.39
C LEU A 133 -9.05 7.16 -6.81
N VAL A 134 -10.19 7.24 -6.12
CA VAL A 134 -11.27 8.18 -6.43
C VAL A 134 -10.80 9.63 -6.47
N PRO A 135 -10.15 10.19 -5.42
CA PRO A 135 -9.71 11.58 -5.46
C PRO A 135 -8.74 11.83 -6.61
N ILE A 136 -7.81 10.90 -6.87
CA ILE A 136 -6.80 11.02 -7.93
C ILE A 136 -7.45 11.01 -9.32
N ALA A 137 -8.46 10.17 -9.52
CA ALA A 137 -9.19 10.08 -10.78
C ALA A 137 -10.07 11.32 -11.05
N VAL A 138 -10.55 11.98 -10.00
CA VAL A 138 -11.40 13.19 -10.11
C VAL A 138 -10.55 14.46 -10.26
N THR A 139 -9.30 14.46 -9.78
CA THR A 139 -8.39 15.62 -9.88
C THR A 139 -7.51 15.60 -11.14
N ALA A 140 -7.79 14.74 -12.12
CA ALA A 140 -7.02 14.59 -13.36
C ALA A 140 -7.49 15.53 -14.49
#